data_AF-A0A9E2RJM6-F1
#
_entry.id   AF-A0A9E2RJM6-F1
#
_cell.length_a   1.000
_cell.length_b   1.000
_cell.length_c   1.000
_cell.angle_alpha   90.00
_cell.angle_beta   90.00
_cell.angle_gamma   90.00
#
_symmetry.space_group_name_H-M   'P 1'
#
loop_
_entity.id
_entity.type
_entity.pdbx_description
1 polymer ?
#
loop_
_entity_poly.entity_id
_entity_poly.type
_entity_poly.pdbx_seq_one_letter_code
_entity_poly.pdbx_strand_id
1 'polypeptide(L)'
;TFVVIHEYQGRLPLAHVDLYRIRTPRELESTGLIEYFSGQTVTAIEWADRGLAALPQDRIEIRLNHRAARSRTIQVSATGPKSDEVIALARIQHSKTSSVHRASPRRALNREDTTRS
;
A
#
# COMPACT_ATOMS: atom_id res chain seq x y z
N THR A 1 -19.94 -4.93 0.50
CA THR A 1 -19.74 -3.81 -0.45
C THR A 1 -19.91 -4.34 -1.86
N PHE A 2 -20.79 -3.73 -2.66
CA PHE A 2 -21.14 -4.16 -4.03
C PHE A 2 -20.53 -3.23 -5.11
N VAL A 3 -19.75 -2.25 -4.66
CA VAL A 3 -19.15 -1.22 -5.51
C VAL A 3 -17.71 -1.65 -5.80
N VAL A 4 -17.38 -1.73 -7.09
CA VAL A 4 -16.04 -2.12 -7.56
C VAL A 4 -15.06 -0.95 -7.51
N ILE A 5 -15.55 0.29 -7.71
CA ILE A 5 -14.74 1.50 -7.73
C ILE A 5 -15.37 2.57 -6.83
N HIS A 6 -14.59 3.07 -5.87
CA HIS A 6 -14.94 4.19 -5.00
C HIS A 6 -14.05 5.39 -5.27
N GLU A 7 -14.66 6.54 -5.54
CA GLU A 7 -13.92 7.79 -5.74
C GLU A 7 -13.91 8.64 -4.47
N TYR A 8 -12.74 9.22 -4.18
CA TYR A 8 -12.53 10.16 -3.10
C TYR A 8 -11.96 11.45 -3.68
N GLN A 9 -12.64 12.55 -3.40
CA GLN A 9 -12.20 13.88 -3.80
C GLN A 9 -11.14 14.40 -2.83
N GLY A 10 -10.14 15.10 -3.36
CA GLY A 10 -9.04 15.68 -2.58
C GLY A 10 -8.12 16.51 -3.45
N ARG A 11 -6.97 16.93 -2.92
CA ARG A 11 -5.94 17.65 -3.70
C ARG A 11 -5.50 16.84 -4.94
N LEU A 12 -5.47 15.52 -4.79
CA LEU A 12 -5.27 14.56 -5.87
C LEU A 12 -6.38 13.51 -5.73
N PRO A 13 -7.32 13.40 -6.68
CA PRO A 13 -8.40 12.42 -6.60
C PRO A 13 -7.87 10.99 -6.44
N LEU A 14 -8.57 10.17 -5.66
CA LEU A 14 -8.25 8.77 -5.44
C LEU A 14 -9.40 7.89 -5.90
N ALA A 15 -9.14 6.97 -6.83
CA ALA A 15 -10.02 5.87 -7.17
C ALA A 15 -9.53 4.61 -6.45
N HIS A 16 -10.34 4.07 -5.54
CA HIS A 16 -10.10 2.79 -4.86
C HIS A 16 -10.90 1.69 -5.53
N VAL A 17 -10.20 0.68 -6.03
CA VAL A 17 -10.76 -0.41 -6.81
C VAL A 17 -10.54 -1.73 -6.08
N ASP A 18 -11.59 -2.56 -5.97
CA ASP A 18 -11.49 -3.93 -5.44
C ASP A 18 -11.91 -4.95 -6.51
N LEU A 19 -10.92 -5.69 -7.04
CA LEU A 19 -11.14 -6.68 -8.09
C LEU A 19 -11.49 -8.08 -7.55
N TYR A 20 -11.70 -8.27 -6.25
CA TYR A 20 -11.97 -9.58 -5.63
C TYR A 20 -13.14 -10.37 -6.25
N ARG A 21 -14.07 -9.71 -6.94
CA ARG A 21 -15.21 -10.38 -7.59
C ARG A 21 -15.08 -10.53 -9.09
N ILE A 22 -14.07 -9.91 -9.71
CA ILE A 22 -13.83 -10.01 -11.14
C ILE A 22 -13.23 -11.39 -11.45
N ARG A 23 -13.79 -12.04 -12.46
CA ARG A 23 -13.41 -13.38 -12.91
C ARG A 23 -13.01 -13.43 -14.39
N THR A 24 -13.44 -12.46 -15.19
CA THR A 24 -13.18 -12.45 -16.63
C THR A 24 -12.71 -11.07 -17.11
N PRO A 25 -11.93 -11.00 -18.22
CA PRO A 25 -11.56 -9.74 -18.84
C PRO A 25 -12.77 -8.86 -19.23
N ARG A 26 -13.86 -9.47 -19.72
CA ARG A 26 -15.08 -8.75 -20.07
C ARG A 26 -15.74 -8.08 -18.84
N GLU A 27 -15.76 -8.77 -17.71
CA GLU A 27 -16.24 -8.18 -16.45
C GLU A 27 -15.37 -6.99 -16.04
N LEU A 28 -14.04 -7.11 -16.19
CA LEU A 28 -13.10 -6.03 -15.90
C LEU A 28 -13.33 -4.81 -16.82
N GLU A 29 -13.48 -5.03 -18.12
CA GLU A 29 -13.78 -3.96 -19.09
C GLU A 29 -15.07 -3.22 -18.72
N SER A 30 -16.09 -3.97 -18.28
CA SER A 30 -17.39 -3.40 -17.87
C SER A 30 -17.31 -2.53 -16.60
N THR A 31 -16.19 -2.56 -15.86
CA THR A 31 -16.00 -1.71 -14.67
C THR A 31 -15.66 -0.25 -15.00
N GLY A 32 -15.20 0.04 -16.21
CA GLY A 32 -14.67 1.36 -16.56
C GLY A 32 -13.27 1.65 -15.99
N LEU A 33 -12.58 0.67 -15.40
CA LEU A 33 -11.27 0.85 -14.76
C LEU A 33 -10.23 1.54 -15.66
N ILE A 34 -10.21 1.22 -16.95
CA ILE A 34 -9.20 1.72 -17.90
C ILE A 34 -9.23 3.25 -18.01
N GLU A 35 -10.40 3.87 -17.84
CA GLU A 35 -10.58 5.31 -17.95
C GLU A 35 -9.77 6.06 -16.88
N TYR A 36 -9.59 5.46 -15.71
CA TYR A 36 -8.84 6.05 -14.59
C TYR A 36 -7.33 6.11 -14.82
N PHE A 37 -6.78 5.33 -15.76
CA PHE A 37 -5.34 5.33 -16.05
C PHE A 37 -4.88 6.50 -16.93
N SER A 38 -5.81 7.22 -17.55
CA SER A 38 -5.50 8.35 -18.45
C SER A 38 -5.53 9.72 -17.77
N GLY A 39 -5.90 9.79 -16.48
CA GLY A 39 -6.20 11.04 -15.77
C GLY A 39 -5.19 11.49 -14.71
N GLN A 40 -5.57 12.53 -13.96
CA GLN A 40 -4.85 13.08 -12.80
C GLN A 40 -5.27 12.42 -11.48
N THR A 41 -5.71 11.16 -11.56
CA THR A 41 -6.25 10.39 -10.42
C THR A 41 -5.24 9.34 -9.99
N VAL A 42 -5.03 9.19 -8.69
CA VAL A 42 -4.33 8.02 -8.16
C VAL A 42 -5.30 6.86 -8.12
N THR A 43 -4.93 5.72 -8.70
CA THR A 43 -5.76 4.52 -8.66
C THR A 43 -5.11 3.48 -7.75
N ALA A 44 -5.78 3.13 -6.65
CA ALA A 44 -5.35 2.09 -5.72
C ALA A 44 -6.20 0.83 -5.95
N ILE A 45 -5.55 -0.28 -6.33
CA ILE A 45 -6.24 -1.50 -6.77
C ILE A 45 -5.92 -2.65 -5.82
N GLU A 46 -6.93 -3.17 -5.14
CA GLU A 46 -6.87 -4.44 -4.39
C GLU A 46 -7.15 -5.62 -5.32
N TRP A 47 -6.50 -6.77 -5.05
CA TRP A 47 -6.60 -7.98 -5.87
C TRP A 47 -6.24 -7.75 -7.35
N ALA A 48 -5.25 -6.87 -7.58
CA ALA A 48 -4.78 -6.45 -8.90
C ALA A 48 -4.30 -7.62 -9.80
N ASP A 49 -3.92 -8.75 -9.20
CA ASP A 49 -3.55 -10.00 -9.87
C ASP A 49 -4.67 -10.52 -10.81
N ARG A 50 -5.92 -10.18 -10.54
CA ARG A 50 -7.08 -10.58 -11.36
C ARG A 50 -7.22 -9.81 -12.67
N GLY A 51 -6.52 -8.69 -12.82
CA GLY A 51 -6.65 -7.80 -13.97
C GLY A 51 -5.32 -7.40 -14.60
N LEU A 52 -4.22 -8.11 -14.32
CA LEU A 52 -2.85 -7.70 -14.69
C LEU A 52 -2.70 -7.26 -16.16
N ALA A 53 -3.37 -7.94 -17.08
CA ALA A 53 -3.30 -7.63 -18.51
C ALA A 53 -3.83 -6.24 -18.88
N ALA A 54 -4.73 -5.68 -18.07
CA ALA A 54 -5.30 -4.35 -18.28
C ALA A 54 -4.58 -3.25 -17.50
N LEU A 55 -3.66 -3.60 -16.59
CA LEU A 55 -2.98 -2.63 -15.74
C LEU A 55 -1.84 -1.92 -16.50
N PRO A 56 -1.53 -0.65 -16.17
CA PRO A 56 -0.38 0.05 -16.72
C PRO A 56 0.92 -0.72 -16.45
N GLN A 57 1.81 -0.77 -17.42
CA GLN A 57 3.12 -1.40 -17.27
C GLN A 57 3.98 -0.71 -16.20
N ASP A 58 3.90 0.62 -16.11
CA ASP A 58 4.59 1.42 -15.10
C ASP A 58 3.65 1.71 -13.93
N ARG A 59 3.87 1.04 -12.80
CA ARG A 59 3.04 1.12 -11.59
C ARG A 59 3.85 0.78 -10.35
N ILE A 60 3.34 1.17 -9.19
CA ILE A 60 3.86 0.73 -7.90
C ILE A 60 3.09 -0.53 -7.50
N GLU A 61 3.82 -1.62 -7.23
CA GLU A 61 3.27 -2.82 -6.62
C GLU A 61 3.49 -2.80 -5.12
N ILE A 62 2.43 -3.08 -4.36
CA ILE A 62 2.47 -3.22 -2.90
C ILE A 62 2.04 -4.63 -2.54
N ARG A 63 2.91 -5.36 -1.85
CA ARG A 63 2.62 -6.70 -1.32
C ARG A 63 2.61 -6.67 0.19
N LEU A 64 1.52 -7.16 0.78
CA LEU A 64 1.34 -7.28 2.23
C LEU A 64 1.47 -8.75 2.62
N ASN A 65 2.48 -9.08 3.42
CA ASN A 65 2.73 -10.44 3.89
C ASN A 65 2.47 -10.56 5.39
N HIS A 66 1.91 -11.68 5.84
CA HIS A 66 1.75 -11.98 7.25
C HIS A 66 3.12 -12.30 7.88
N ARG A 67 3.48 -11.57 8.95
CA ARG A 67 4.71 -11.84 9.73
C ARG A 67 4.39 -12.48 11.09
N ALA A 68 3.32 -12.04 11.73
CA ALA A 68 2.77 -12.58 12.97
C ALA A 68 1.28 -12.21 13.06
N ALA A 69 0.57 -12.62 14.13
CA ALA A 69 -0.86 -12.37 14.29
C ALA A 69 -1.28 -10.92 13.99
N ARG A 70 -0.57 -9.95 14.57
CA ARG A 70 -0.83 -8.51 14.40
C ARG A 70 0.28 -7.75 13.67
N SER A 71 1.15 -8.45 12.94
CA SER A 71 2.26 -7.82 12.21
C SER A 71 2.21 -8.21 10.73
N ARG A 72 2.50 -7.23 9.87
CA ARG A 72 2.63 -7.40 8.42
C ARG A 72 3.97 -6.85 7.96
N THR A 73 4.51 -7.45 6.92
CA THR A 73 5.60 -6.87 6.14
C THR A 73 5.01 -6.26 4.88
N ILE A 74 5.40 -5.02 4.57
CA ILE A 74 5.02 -4.33 3.34
C ILE A 74 6.24 -4.34 2.42
N GLN A 75 6.06 -4.87 1.21
CA GLN A 75 7.05 -4.76 0.13
C GLN A 75 6.49 -3.80 -0.91
N VAL A 76 7.31 -2.82 -1.30
CA VAL A 76 6.96 -1.81 -2.30
C VAL A 76 7.99 -1.88 -3.42
N SER A 77 7.53 -2.06 -4.65
CA SER A 77 8.38 -2.18 -5.84
C SER A 77 7.82 -1.38 -7.01
N ALA A 78 8.71 -0.82 -7.83
CA ALA A 78 8.35 -0.21 -9.10
C ALA A 78 8.39 -1.24 -10.23
N THR A 79 7.54 -1.06 -11.24
CA THR A 79 7.57 -1.84 -12.47
C THR A 79 7.98 -1.02 -13.69
N GLY A 80 8.24 0.28 -13.52
CA GLY A 80 8.73 1.16 -14.57
C GLY A 80 9.42 2.43 -14.05
N PRO A 81 9.94 3.29 -14.94
CA PRO A 81 10.76 4.45 -14.56
C PRO A 81 10.02 5.48 -13.70
N LYS A 82 8.74 5.76 -13.98
CA LYS A 82 7.96 6.76 -13.23
C LYS A 82 7.66 6.28 -11.81
N SER A 83 7.26 5.02 -11.68
CA SER A 83 7.02 4.42 -10.36
C SER A 83 8.29 4.34 -9.52
N ASP A 84 9.45 4.10 -10.14
CA ASP A 84 10.74 4.10 -9.43
C ASP A 84 11.10 5.49 -8.90
N GLU A 85 10.94 6.53 -9.72
CA GLU A 85 11.14 7.93 -9.33
C GLU A 85 10.25 8.30 -8.12
N VAL A 86 8.97 7.95 -8.16
CA VAL A 86 8.03 8.20 -7.06
C VAL A 86 8.47 7.51 -5.77
N ILE A 87 8.90 6.24 -5.84
CA ILE A 87 9.41 5.51 -4.66
C ILE A 87 10.69 6.17 -4.12
N ALA A 88 11.62 6.58 -5.00
CA ALA A 88 12.85 7.23 -4.60
C ALA A 88 12.59 8.55 -3.85
N LEU A 89 11.69 9.39 -4.39
CA LEU A 89 11.27 10.64 -3.74
C LEU A 89 10.61 10.40 -2.37
N ALA A 90 9.73 9.39 -2.27
CA ALA A 90 9.09 9.03 -1.01
C ALA A 90 10.10 8.59 0.06
N ARG A 91 11.16 7.86 -0.32
CA ARG A 91 12.23 7.43 0.60
C ARG A 91 13.01 8.62 1.18
N ILE A 92 13.30 9.63 0.37
CA ILE A 92 14.00 10.85 0.80
C ILE A 92 13.14 11.65 1.78
N GLN A 93 11.83 11.74 1.55
CA GLN A 93 10.91 12.43 2.45
C GLN A 93 10.77 11.69 3.80
N HIS A 94 10.76 10.35 3.77
CA HIS A 94 10.64 9.54 4.99
C HIS A 94 11.92 9.51 5.83
N SER A 95 13.11 9.56 5.22
CA SER A 95 14.40 9.62 5.96
C SER A 95 14.55 10.92 6.76
N LYS A 96 13.97 12.03 6.28
CA LYS A 96 13.90 13.30 7.01
C LYS A 96 12.90 13.30 8.17
N THR A 97 11.88 12.42 8.11
CA THR A 97 10.80 12.35 9.11
C THR A 97 11.12 11.36 10.25
N SER A 98 11.97 10.35 9.98
CA SER A 98 12.29 9.28 10.94
C SER A 98 13.38 9.63 11.97
N SER A 99 13.97 10.83 11.92
CA SER A 99 14.89 11.32 12.96
C SER A 99 14.20 11.68 14.30
N VAL A 100 12.86 11.69 14.36
CA VAL A 100 12.09 12.08 15.56
C VAL A 100 11.57 10.88 16.39
N HIS A 101 11.69 9.64 15.92
CA HIS A 101 11.23 8.45 16.66
C HIS A 101 12.33 7.40 16.82
N ARG A 102 13.44 7.77 17.48
CA ARG A 102 14.33 6.78 18.07
C ARG A 102 13.78 6.38 19.44
N ALA A 103 13.16 5.21 19.50
CA ALA A 103 12.62 4.59 20.70
C ALA A 103 13.61 4.66 21.87
N SER A 104 13.13 5.15 23.01
CA SER A 104 13.85 5.14 24.28
C SER A 104 14.19 3.69 24.67
N PRO A 105 15.40 3.42 25.19
CA PRO A 105 15.74 2.08 25.67
C PRO A 105 14.83 1.74 26.85
N ARG A 106 14.13 0.59 26.76
CA ARG A 106 13.39 0.03 27.90
C ARG A 106 14.37 -0.16 29.04
N ARG A 107 14.19 0.63 30.11
CA ARG A 107 14.91 0.52 31.36
C ARG A 107 14.65 -0.87 31.94
N ALA A 108 15.71 -1.68 32.06
CA ALA A 108 15.67 -2.95 32.75
C ALA A 108 15.20 -2.73 34.20
N LEU A 109 14.13 -3.41 34.59
CA LEU A 109 13.70 -3.43 35.98
C LEU A 109 14.43 -4.59 36.68
N ASN A 110 15.63 -4.32 37.20
CA ASN A 110 16.19 -5.13 38.27
C ASN A 110 15.40 -4.86 39.55
N ARG A 111 14.87 -5.91 40.16
CA ARG A 111 14.68 -5.98 41.61
C ARG A 111 15.05 -7.39 42.06
N GLU A 112 16.30 -7.52 42.46
CA GLU A 112 16.71 -8.49 43.47
C GLU A 112 16.28 -8.00 44.86
N ASP A 113 16.03 -8.98 45.71
CA ASP A 113 16.01 -8.99 47.17
C ASP A 113 14.99 -8.15 47.95
N THR A 114 14.14 -8.86 48.72
CA THR A 114 14.15 -8.77 50.20
C THR A 114 13.28 -9.86 50.87
N THR A 115 13.97 -10.82 51.51
CA THR A 115 13.81 -11.32 52.89
C THR A 115 12.45 -11.80 53.48
N ARG A 116 12.55 -12.98 54.15
CA ARG A 116 11.74 -13.51 55.29
C ARG A 116 10.28 -13.88 54.98
N SER A 117 9.73 -15.02 55.41
CA SER A 117 10.03 -15.98 56.47
C SER A 117 9.40 -17.33 56.14
#